data_AF-K1TZ49-F1
#
_entry.id   AF-K1TZ49-F1
#
_cell.length_a   1.000
_cell.length_b   1.000
_cell.length_c   1.000
_cell.angle_alpha   90.00
_cell.angle_beta   90.00
_cell.angle_gamma   90.00
#
_symmetry.space_group_name_H-M   'P 1'
#
loop_
_entity.id
_entity.type
_entity.pdbx_description
1 polymer ?
#
loop_
_entity_poly.entity_id
_entity_poly.type
_entity_poly.pdbx_seq_one_letter_code
_entity_poly.pdbx_strand_id
1 'polypeptide(L)'
;AVVIESRDSEKAMNLAVFLSMYAVCTEPVKPCGHCEQCHKAKNKAHADIKYVELPNDRKQNSIEQMREIIGDSVIKPNEADAKVYISLLPTQGFRTSFKTRF
;
A
#
# COMPACT_ATOMS: atom_id res chain seq x y z
N ALA A 1 6.18 3.29 7.43
CA ALA A 1 5.91 3.36 5.97
C ALA A 1 7.03 2.64 5.23
N VAL A 2 6.73 1.96 4.12
CA VAL A 2 7.71 1.30 3.27
C VAL A 2 7.71 2.01 1.92
N VAL A 3 8.90 2.36 1.41
CA VAL A 3 9.09 2.92 0.07
C VAL A 3 9.86 1.89 -0.74
N ILE A 4 9.33 1.52 -1.90
CA ILE A 4 9.95 0.55 -2.80
C ILE A 4 10.40 1.31 -4.04
N GLU A 5 11.71 1.37 -4.24
CA GLU A 5 12.30 1.92 -5.46
C GLU A 5 12.70 0.78 -6.39
N SER A 6 12.18 0.81 -7.62
CA SER A 6 12.50 -0.16 -8.65
C SER A 6 12.41 0.52 -10.02
N ARG A 7 13.25 0.06 -10.94
CA ARG A 7 13.13 0.41 -12.37
C ARG A 7 12.00 -0.37 -13.06
N ASP A 8 11.57 -1.45 -12.44
CA ASP A 8 10.51 -2.34 -12.89
C ASP A 8 9.30 -2.17 -11.96
N SER A 9 8.26 -1.50 -12.46
CA SER A 9 7.05 -1.18 -11.71
C SER A 9 6.23 -2.42 -11.35
N GLU A 10 6.28 -3.46 -12.19
CA GLU A 10 5.57 -4.71 -11.94
C GLU A 10 6.20 -5.45 -10.76
N LYS A 11 7.54 -5.54 -10.72
CA LYS A 11 8.24 -6.14 -9.56
C LYS A 11 8.02 -5.36 -8.28
N ALA A 12 8.03 -4.03 -8.34
CA ALA A 12 7.72 -3.20 -7.18
C ALA A 12 6.29 -3.45 -6.67
N MET A 13 5.33 -3.54 -7.59
CA MET A 13 3.94 -3.85 -7.24
C MET A 13 3.81 -5.25 -6.65
N ASN A 14 4.47 -6.26 -7.23
CA ASN A 14 4.44 -7.63 -6.71
C ASN A 14 5.03 -7.72 -5.29
N LEU A 15 6.12 -6.98 -5.02
CA LEU A 15 6.68 -6.88 -3.68
C LEU A 15 5.74 -6.14 -2.72
N ALA A 16 5.10 -5.06 -3.16
CA ALA A 16 4.10 -4.34 -2.35
C ALA A 16 2.92 -5.24 -1.97
N VAL A 17 2.43 -6.05 -2.91
CA VAL A 17 1.36 -7.04 -2.67
C VAL A 17 1.83 -8.15 -1.73
N PHE A 18 3.08 -8.59 -1.85
CA PHE A 18 3.64 -9.59 -0.93
C PHE A 18 3.72 -9.04 0.51
N LEU A 19 4.18 -7.81 0.68
CA LEU A 19 4.26 -7.15 1.98
C LEU A 19 2.87 -6.86 2.57
N SER A 20 1.89 -6.48 1.74
CA SER A 20 0.52 -6.29 2.21
C SER A 20 -0.11 -7.62 2.65
N MET A 21 0.13 -8.69 1.91
CA MET A 21 -0.27 -10.05 2.29
C MET A 21 0.35 -10.48 3.63
N TYR A 22 1.62 -10.15 3.89
CA TYR A 22 2.26 -10.39 5.19
C TYR A 22 1.54 -9.64 6.31
N ALA A 23 1.20 -8.37 6.07
CA ALA A 23 0.58 -7.50 7.08
C ALA A 23 -0.83 -7.98 7.49
N VAL A 24 -1.61 -8.51 6.56
CA VAL A 24 -2.98 -8.99 6.83
C VAL A 24 -3.06 -10.47 7.19
N CYS A 25 -1.96 -11.22 7.05
CA CYS A 25 -1.92 -12.63 7.38
C CYS A 25 -2.14 -12.85 8.89
N THR A 26 -3.01 -13.80 9.24
CA THR A 26 -3.39 -14.12 10.62
C THR A 26 -2.62 -15.31 11.22
N GLU A 27 -1.88 -16.05 10.40
CA GLU A 27 -1.12 -17.23 10.86
C GLU A 27 0.18 -16.83 11.58
N PRO A 28 0.73 -17.70 12.45
CA PRO A 28 2.00 -17.41 13.15
C PRO A 28 3.19 -17.24 12.21
N VAL A 29 3.26 -18.03 11.12
CA VAL A 29 4.33 -17.96 10.11
C VAL A 29 3.79 -17.21 8.89
N LYS A 30 4.29 -15.98 8.68
CA LYS A 30 3.75 -15.03 7.70
C LYS A 30 4.71 -14.80 6.51
N PRO A 31 4.19 -14.54 5.30
CA PRO A 31 2.81 -14.79 4.91
C PRO A 31 2.60 -16.29 4.64
N CYS A 32 1.54 -16.89 5.17
CA CYS A 32 1.32 -18.34 5.02
C CYS A 32 0.88 -18.74 3.61
N GLY A 33 0.24 -17.82 2.87
CA GLY A 33 -0.19 -18.04 1.49
C GLY A 33 -1.46 -18.88 1.31
N HIS A 34 -2.00 -19.49 2.37
CA HIS A 34 -3.17 -20.38 2.30
C HIS A 34 -4.36 -19.95 3.19
N CYS A 35 -4.20 -18.99 4.09
CA CYS A 35 -5.33 -18.49 4.87
C CYS A 35 -6.22 -17.57 4.01
N GLU A 36 -7.46 -17.36 4.44
CA GLU A 36 -8.44 -16.54 3.73
C GLU A 36 -7.90 -15.12 3.46
N GLN A 37 -7.23 -14.51 4.44
CA GLN A 37 -6.63 -13.19 4.29
C GLN A 37 -5.55 -13.16 3.20
N CYS A 38 -4.69 -14.18 3.15
CA CYS A 38 -3.69 -14.29 2.08
C CYS A 38 -4.32 -14.51 0.71
N HIS A 39 -5.38 -15.32 0.61
CA HIS A 39 -6.11 -15.53 -0.64
C HIS A 39 -6.76 -14.23 -1.14
N LYS A 40 -7.44 -13.48 -0.26
CA LYS A 40 -8.04 -12.17 -0.58
C LYS A 40 -6.97 -11.16 -1.01
N ALA A 41 -5.84 -11.10 -0.30
CA ALA A 41 -4.74 -10.20 -0.62
C ALA A 41 -4.13 -10.51 -2.00
N LYS A 42 -3.88 -11.78 -2.31
CA LYS A 42 -3.33 -12.22 -3.60
C LYS A 42 -4.25 -11.86 -4.77
N ASN A 43 -5.57 -11.91 -4.55
CA ASN A 43 -6.58 -11.57 -5.55
C ASN A 43 -6.94 -10.07 -5.58
N LYS A 44 -6.22 -9.21 -4.83
CA LYS A 44 -6.50 -7.77 -4.70
C LYS A 44 -7.93 -7.46 -4.22
N ALA A 45 -8.54 -8.36 -3.45
CA ALA A 45 -9.94 -8.29 -3.01
C ALA A 45 -10.09 -8.13 -1.47
N HIS A 46 -8.99 -7.90 -0.76
CA HIS A 46 -9.00 -7.75 0.68
C HIS A 46 -9.52 -6.37 1.09
N ALA A 47 -10.56 -6.31 1.93
CA ALA A 47 -11.22 -5.05 2.31
C ALA A 47 -10.28 -4.04 2.99
N ASP A 48 -9.29 -4.54 3.74
CA ASP A 48 -8.27 -3.72 4.41
C ASP A 48 -7.02 -3.40 3.57
N ILE A 49 -6.98 -3.78 2.30
CA ILE A 49 -5.91 -3.39 1.37
C ILE A 49 -6.50 -2.44 0.33
N LYS A 50 -6.03 -1.19 0.34
CA LYS A 50 -6.49 -0.15 -0.59
C LYS A 50 -5.41 0.21 -1.59
N TYR A 51 -5.75 0.11 -2.86
CA TYR A 51 -4.91 0.56 -3.97
C TYR A 51 -5.29 2.01 -4.28
N VAL A 52 -4.34 2.92 -4.06
CA VAL A 52 -4.49 4.34 -4.32
C VAL A 52 -3.98 4.59 -5.73
N GLU A 53 -4.93 4.65 -6.66
CA GLU A 53 -4.65 4.97 -8.06
C GLU A 53 -4.42 6.47 -8.24
N LEU A 54 -3.38 6.80 -8.99
CA LEU A 54 -3.20 8.16 -9.48
C LEU A 54 -4.27 8.42 -10.56
N PRO A 55 -4.93 9.59 -10.53
CA PRO A 55 -5.71 10.04 -11.68
C PRO A 55 -4.83 9.99 -12.93
N ASN A 56 -5.38 9.53 -14.06
CA ASN A 56 -4.65 9.25 -15.32
C ASN A 56 -3.77 10.42 -15.83
N ASP A 57 -4.06 11.62 -15.36
CA ASP A 57 -3.54 12.90 -15.78
C ASP A 57 -2.68 13.59 -14.70
N ARG A 58 -2.41 12.94 -13.56
CA ARG A 58 -1.63 13.51 -12.44
C ARG A 58 -0.42 12.67 -12.06
N LYS A 59 0.70 13.36 -11.79
CA LYS A 59 1.97 12.75 -11.32
C LYS A 59 2.01 12.52 -9.80
N GLN A 60 1.01 13.02 -9.07
CA GLN A 60 0.93 13.01 -7.60
C GLN A 60 -0.52 12.88 -7.16
N ASN A 61 -0.74 12.29 -5.97
CA ASN A 61 -2.05 12.23 -5.34
C ASN A 61 -2.51 13.65 -4.97
N SER A 62 -3.81 13.93 -5.11
CA SER A 62 -4.36 15.21 -4.68
C SER A 62 -4.43 15.31 -3.16
N ILE A 63 -4.53 16.54 -2.63
CA ILE A 63 -4.70 16.77 -1.19
C ILE A 63 -6.01 16.12 -0.71
N GLU A 64 -7.05 16.16 -1.53
CA GLU A 64 -8.35 15.55 -1.26
C GLU A 64 -8.23 14.03 -1.12
N GLN A 65 -7.56 13.36 -2.05
CA GLN A 65 -7.31 11.90 -1.96
C GLN A 65 -6.53 11.55 -0.69
N MET A 66 -5.52 12.34 -0.33
CA MET A 66 -4.77 12.13 0.91
C MET A 66 -5.65 12.33 2.16
N ARG A 67 -6.55 13.32 2.16
CA ARG A 67 -7.50 13.54 3.26
C ARG A 67 -8.49 12.38 3.40
N GLU A 68 -8.96 11.82 2.30
CA GLU A 68 -9.82 10.62 2.31
C GLU A 68 -9.10 9.42 2.92
N ILE A 69 -7.83 9.19 2.53
CA ILE A 69 -6.99 8.13 3.10
C ILE A 69 -6.81 8.34 4.60
N ILE A 70 -6.49 9.56 5.04
CA ILE A 70 -6.34 9.89 6.46
C ILE A 70 -7.65 9.64 7.22
N GLY A 71 -8.78 10.10 6.70
CA GLY A 71 -10.10 9.89 7.31
C GLY A 71 -10.49 8.42 7.42
N ASP A 72 -10.09 7.59 6.45
CA ASP A 72 -10.30 6.15 6.51
C ASP A 72 -9.30 5.41 7.40
N SER A 73 -8.07 5.93 7.55
CA SER A 73 -7.01 5.29 8.33
C SER A 73 -7.29 5.22 9.83
N VAL A 74 -8.13 6.14 10.33
CA VAL A 74 -8.56 6.14 11.75
C VAL A 74 -9.70 5.14 12.01
N ILE A 75 -10.32 4.61 10.96
CA ILE A 75 -11.36 3.59 11.07
C ILE A 75 -10.68 2.23 11.22
N LYS A 76 -11.09 1.47 12.24
CA LYS A 76 -10.57 0.12 12.51
C LYS A 76 -10.63 -0.75 11.23
N PRO A 77 -9.60 -1.59 10.99
CA PRO A 77 -9.68 -2.59 9.93
C PRO A 77 -10.90 -3.51 10.10
N ASN A 78 -11.41 -4.02 8.99
CA ASN A 78 -12.62 -4.84 8.93
C ASN A 78 -12.35 -6.29 9.32
N GLU A 79 -11.32 -6.91 8.74
CA GLU A 79 -11.07 -8.35 8.83
C GLU A 79 -9.66 -8.70 9.33
N ALA A 80 -8.68 -7.79 9.18
CA ALA A 80 -7.29 -7.98 9.60
C ALA A 80 -6.91 -7.10 10.81
N ASP A 81 -5.70 -7.29 11.34
CA ASP A 81 -5.16 -6.41 12.41
C ASP A 81 -4.57 -5.11 11.86
N ALA A 82 -4.41 -5.00 10.54
CA ALA A 82 -3.78 -3.87 9.88
C ALA A 82 -4.54 -3.45 8.61
N LYS A 83 -4.53 -2.14 8.33
CA LYS A 83 -5.00 -1.56 7.07
C LYS A 83 -3.81 -1.09 6.25
N VAL A 84 -3.75 -1.48 4.98
CA VAL A 84 -2.60 -1.24 4.09
C VAL A 84 -3.04 -0.38 2.92
N TYR A 85 -2.27 0.66 2.62
CA TYR A 85 -2.46 1.53 1.47
C TYR A 85 -1.27 1.39 0.54
N ILE A 86 -1.53 1.04 -0.72
CA ILE A 86 -0.51 0.89 -1.76
C ILE A 86 -0.71 2.01 -2.77
N SER A 87 0.28 2.89 -2.91
CA SER A 87 0.28 3.94 -3.93
C SER A 87 1.50 3.78 -4.82
N LEU A 88 1.28 3.63 -6.13
CA LEU A 88 2.35 3.58 -7.11
C LEU A 88 2.59 4.99 -7.62
N LEU A 89 3.78 5.53 -7.36
CA LEU A 89 4.19 6.84 -7.86
C LEU A 89 5.20 6.65 -9.01
N PRO A 90 5.03 7.32 -10.16
CA PRO A 90 6.04 7.31 -11.20
C PRO A 90 7.32 7.95 -10.65
N THR A 91 8.46 7.32 -10.93
CA THR A 91 9.79 7.70 -10.39
C THR A 91 10.34 9.04 -10.90
N GLN A 92 9.54 9.87 -11.57
CA GLN A 92 9.99 11.21 -11.97
C GLN A 92 10.13 12.13 -10.75
N GLY A 93 11.33 12.11 -10.18
CA GLY A 93 11.84 13.15 -9.30
C GLY A 93 11.15 13.22 -7.95
N PHE A 94 11.14 12.13 -7.19
CA PHE A 94 11.15 12.24 -5.72
C PHE A 94 12.51 12.86 -5.34
N ARG A 95 12.68 14.16 -5.62
CA ARG A 95 13.73 14.96 -4.99
C ARG A 95 13.37 14.91 -3.53
N THR A 96 14.11 14.08 -2.78
CA THR A 96 14.15 14.09 -1.33
C THR A 96 14.55 15.50 -0.89
N SER A 97 13.58 16.41 -0.82
CA SER A 97 13.70 17.60 0.01
C SER A 97 13.34 17.19 1.44
N PHE A 98 14.10 16.24 1.96
CA PHE A 98 14.36 16.21 3.39
C PHE A 98 15.26 17.41 3.66
N LYS A 99 14.65 18.61 3.73
CA LYS A 99 15.27 19.72 4.43
C LYS A 99 15.23 19.35 5.90
N THR A 100 16.31 18.73 6.37
CA THR A 100 16.66 18.68 7.78
C THR A 100 16.78 20.14 8.23
N ARG A 101 15.72 20.68 8.83
CA ARG A 101 15.81 21.88 9.65
C ARG A 101 16.46 21.42 10.96
N PHE A 102 17.78 21.54 11.02
CA PHE A 102 18.46 21.85 12.28
C PHE A 102 18.34 23.35 12.51
#